data_AF-A0A2A6RHZ6-F1
#
_entry.id   AF-A0A2A6RHZ6-F1
#
_cell.length_a   1.000
_cell.length_b   1.000
_cell.length_c   1.000
_cell.angle_alpha   90.00
_cell.angle_beta   90.00
_cell.angle_gamma   90.00
#
_symmetry.space_group_name_H-M   'P 1'
#
loop_
_entity.id
_entity.type
_entity.pdbx_description
1 polymer ?
#
loop_
_entity_poly.entity_id
_entity_poly.type
_entity_poly.pdbx_seq_one_letter_code
_entity_poly.pdbx_strand_id
1 'polypeptide(L)' 'MVQELDLVVLTKDIHEYGLERGDIGTVVHIYQDRKNYEVEFVTSEGATIAVLTLSEHDIRSRASREILHVREVATVG' A
#
# COMPACT_ATOMS: atom_id res chain seq x y z
N MET A 1 0.06 -15.87 -1.09
CA MET A 1 -0.02 -15.49 0.34
C MET A 1 0.93 -14.34 0.53
N VAL A 2 0.43 -13.21 1.01
CA VAL A 2 1.25 -11.99 1.24
C VAL A 2 2.28 -12.26 2.34
N GLN A 3 3.52 -11.83 2.12
CA GLN A 3 4.66 -11.89 3.03
C GLN A 3 5.22 -10.49 3.30
N GLU A 4 6.08 -10.38 4.32
CA GLU A 4 6.88 -9.17 4.52
C GLU A 4 7.75 -8.92 3.28
N LEU A 5 7.93 -7.64 2.94
CA LEU A 5 8.59 -7.13 1.74
C LEU A 5 7.83 -7.35 0.42
N ASP A 6 6.64 -7.96 0.44
CA ASP A 6 5.79 -8.00 -0.75
C ASP A 6 5.21 -6.61 -1.06
N LEU A 7 5.08 -6.33 -2.37
CA LEU A 7 4.31 -5.20 -2.85
C LEU A 7 2.82 -5.56 -2.87
N VAL A 8 2.00 -4.68 -2.32
CA VAL A 8 0.54 -4.83 -2.27
C VAL A 8 -0.13 -3.58 -2.84
N VAL A 9 -1.34 -3.78 -3.38
CA VAL A 9 -2.11 -2.73 -4.04
C VAL A 9 -3.32 -2.38 -3.20
N LEU A 10 -3.58 -1.10 -2.97
CA LEU A 10 -4.80 -0.64 -2.30
C LEU A 10 -6.06 -1.01 -3.09
N THR A 11 -7.08 -1.49 -2.38
CA THR A 11 -8.41 -1.81 -2.95
C THR A 11 -9.41 -0.66 -2.79
N LYS A 12 -9.08 0.35 -1.99
CA LYS A 12 -9.90 1.54 -1.70
C LYS A 12 -9.03 2.79 -1.60
N ASP A 13 -9.66 3.94 -1.71
CA ASP A 13 -9.01 5.23 -1.49
C ASP A 13 -8.79 5.47 0.02
N ILE A 14 -7.71 6.16 0.37
CA ILE A 14 -7.41 6.61 1.73
C ILE A 14 -7.05 8.10 1.67
N HIS A 15 -8.10 8.93 1.66
CA HIS A 15 -8.00 10.36 1.41
C HIS A 15 -7.14 11.13 2.44
N GLU A 16 -7.07 10.66 3.69
CA GLU A 16 -6.26 11.28 4.75
C GLU A 16 -4.77 11.41 4.36
N TYR A 17 -4.28 10.53 3.49
CA TYR A 17 -2.88 10.51 3.05
C TYR A 17 -2.73 10.77 1.54
N GLY A 18 -3.79 11.20 0.86
CA GLY A 18 -3.78 11.38 -0.60
C GLY A 18 -3.59 10.09 -1.40
N LEU A 19 -3.83 8.93 -0.77
CA LEU A 19 -3.69 7.61 -1.38
C LEU A 19 -4.99 7.22 -2.10
N GLU A 20 -4.85 6.61 -3.26
CA GLU A 20 -5.93 6.19 -4.14
C GLU A 20 -5.89 4.67 -4.32
N ARG A 21 -7.07 4.08 -4.59
CA ARG A 21 -7.16 2.68 -5.00
C ARG A 21 -6.25 2.45 -6.20
N GLY A 22 -5.40 1.43 -6.10
CA GLY A 22 -4.39 1.14 -7.11
C GLY A 22 -2.98 1.56 -6.72
N ASP A 23 -2.82 2.41 -5.71
CA ASP A 23 -1.51 2.75 -5.18
C ASP A 23 -0.84 1.53 -4.55
N ILE A 24 0.49 1.54 -4.62
CA ILE A 24 1.33 0.40 -4.26
C ILE A 24 2.09 0.75 -2.99
N GLY A 25 1.98 -0.13 -2.01
CA GLY A 25 2.76 -0.08 -0.78
C GLY A 25 3.58 -1.36 -0.59
N THR A 26 4.51 -1.31 0.35
CA THR A 26 5.34 -2.46 0.75
C THR A 26 4.89 -2.95 2.12
N VAL A 27 4.66 -4.25 2.27
CA VAL A 27 4.38 -4.84 3.58
C VAL A 27 5.66 -4.83 4.42
N VAL A 28 5.67 -4.08 5.51
CA VAL A 28 6.83 -3.98 6.42
C VAL A 28 6.68 -4.85 7.66
N HIS A 29 5.46 -5.23 8.02
CA HIS A 29 5.21 -6.19 9.10
C HIS A 29 3.89 -6.95 8.91
N ILE A 30 3.84 -8.21 9.35
CA ILE A 30 2.61 -9.02 9.41
C ILE A 30 2.30 -9.38 10.86
N TYR A 31 1.11 -9.03 11.33
CA TYR A 31 0.66 -9.39 12.67
C TYR A 31 0.43 -10.91 12.80
N GLN A 32 0.50 -11.43 14.03
CA GLN A 32 0.47 -12.87 14.32
C GLN A 32 -0.77 -13.60 13.77
N ASP A 33 -1.92 -12.92 13.70
CA ASP A 33 -3.17 -13.48 13.18
C ASP A 33 -3.25 -13.48 11.64
N ARG A 34 -2.28 -12.84 10.97
CA ARG A 34 -2.20 -12.62 9.53
C ARG A 34 -3.44 -11.97 8.93
N LYS A 35 -4.18 -11.20 9.72
CA LYS A 35 -5.35 -10.42 9.26
C LYS A 35 -5.01 -8.97 8.99
N ASN A 36 -3.94 -8.49 9.61
CA ASN A 36 -3.47 -7.12 9.51
C ASN A 36 -2.02 -7.06 9.05
N TYR A 37 -1.73 -6.02 8.28
CA TYR A 37 -0.45 -5.77 7.63
C TYR A 37 -0.06 -4.33 7.91
N GLU A 38 1.17 -4.09 8.38
CA GLU A 38 1.74 -2.75 8.26
C GLU A 38 2.26 -2.57 6.84
N VAL A 39 1.75 -1.55 6.17
CA VAL A 39 2.09 -1.24 4.78
C VAL A 39 2.64 0.19 4.71
N GLU A 40 3.87 0.30 4.22
CA GLU A 40 4.51 1.59 3.96
C GLU A 40 4.26 2.03 2.51
N PHE A 41 3.84 3.29 2.36
CA PHE A 41 3.70 3.98 1.08
C PHE A 41 4.78 5.05 0.98
N VAL A 42 5.49 5.07 -0.15
CA VAL A 42 6.60 6.00 -0.39
C VAL A 42 6.42 6.75 -1.70
N THR A 43 6.96 7.96 -1.78
CA THR A 43 7.10 8.69 -3.04
C THR A 43 8.15 8.03 -3.93
N SER A 44 8.24 8.46 -5.20
CA SER A 44 9.29 8.01 -6.12
C SER A 44 10.71 8.35 -5.65
N GLU A 45 10.87 9.31 -4.73
CA GLU A 45 12.15 9.65 -4.11
C GLU A 45 12.45 8.81 -2.85
N GLY A 46 11.54 7.91 -2.47
CA GLY A 46 11.66 7.08 -1.28
C GLY A 46 11.25 7.78 0.03
N ALA A 47 10.60 8.95 -0.05
CA ALA A 47 10.07 9.61 1.14
C ALA A 47 8.78 8.93 1.59
N THR A 48 8.67 8.59 2.88
CA THR A 48 7.46 7.98 3.44
C THR A 48 6.27 8.95 3.39
N ILE A 49 5.18 8.50 2.77
CA ILE A 49 3.88 9.18 2.77
C ILE A 49 3.11 8.77 4.02
N ALA A 50 3.03 7.46 4.28
CA ALA A 50 2.33 6.88 5.41
C ALA A 50 2.80 5.45 5.69
N VAL A 51 2.63 5.01 6.93
CA VAL A 51 2.72 3.61 7.36
C VAL A 51 1.38 3.27 8.01
N LEU A 52 0.64 2.33 7.42
CA LEU A 52 -0.75 2.04 7.78
C LEU A 52 -0.95 0.58 8.16
N THR A 53 -1.67 0.36 9.26
CA THR A 53 -2.26 -0.94 9.57
C THR A 53 -3.47 -1.19 8.66
N LEU A 54 -3.33 -2.11 7.71
CA LEU A 54 -4.37 -2.46 6.73
C LEU A 54 -4.83 -3.91 6.89
N SER A 55 -6.12 -4.15 6.68
CA SER A 55 -6.68 -5.50 6.68
C SER A 55 -6.52 -6.19 5.33
N GLU A 56 -6.76 -7.50 5.27
CA GLU A 56 -6.81 -8.27 4.02
C GLU A 56 -7.84 -7.74 2.99
N HIS A 57 -8.82 -6.95 3.42
CA HIS A 57 -9.82 -6.35 2.53
C HIS A 57 -9.35 -5.03 1.91
N ASP A 58 -8.37 -4.38 2.52
CA ASP A 58 -7.84 -3.08 2.09
C ASP A 58 -6.72 -3.23 1.05
N ILE A 59 -6.15 -4.43 0.93
CA ILE A 59 -5.02 -4.72 0.05
C ILE A 59 -5.27 -5.96 -0.80
N ARG A 60 -4.60 -6.02 -1.94
CA ARG A 60 -4.51 -7.24 -2.76
C ARG A 60 -3.08 -7.48 -3.21
N SER A 61 -2.75 -8.75 -3.48
CA SER A 61 -1.51 -9.08 -4.18
C SER A 61 -1.52 -8.51 -5.60
N ARG A 62 -0.33 -8.14 -6.09
CA ARG A 62 -0.14 -7.75 -7.49
C ARG A 62 -0.26 -8.96 -8.42
N ALA A 63 -0.86 -8.79 -9.60
CA ALA A 63 -0.92 -9.84 -10.62
C ALA A 63 0.32 -9.81 -11.54
N SER A 64 0.66 -10.96 -12.13
CA SER A 64 1.86 -11.13 -12.96
C SER A 64 1.88 -10.30 -14.25
N ARG A 65 0.74 -9.75 -14.66
CA ARG A 65 0.56 -8.95 -15.88
C ARG A 65 0.13 -7.51 -15.60
N GLU A 66 0.39 -6.99 -14.40
CA GLU A 66 0.19 -5.58 -14.06
C GLU A 66 1.47 -4.77 -14.29
N ILE A 67 1.31 -3.53 -14.74
CA ILE A 67 2.40 -2.58 -14.94
C ILE A 67 2.38 -1.59 -13.78
N LEU A 68 3.55 -1.28 -13.22
CA LEU A 68 3.69 -0.22 -12.23
C LEU A 68 3.36 1.13 -12.86
N HIS A 69 2.44 1.87 -12.24
CA HIS A 69 2.03 3.21 -12.66
C HIS A 69 2.50 4.23 -11.62
N VAL A 70 2.92 5.41 -12.09
CA VAL A 70 3.34 6.53 -11.24
C VAL A 70 2.38 7.69 -11.47
N ARG A 71 1.95 8.32 -10.38
CA ARG A 71 1.15 9.53 -10.35
C ARG A 71 1.68 10.47 -9.26
N GLU A 72 1.31 11.74 -9.33
CA GLU A 72 1.49 12.65 -8.20
C GLU A 72 0.52 12.28 -7.08
N VAL A 73 1.01 12.34 -5.83
CA VAL A 73 0.19 12.14 -4.64
C VAL A 73 -0.59 13.42 -4.39
N ALA A 74 -1.89 13.28 -4.10
CA ALA A 74 -2.73 14.44 -3.81
C ALA A 74 -2.19 15.19 -2.58
N THR A 75 -2.16 16.52 -2.65
CA THR A 75 -1.82 17.34 -1.49
C THR A 75 -2.94 17.22 -0.46
N VAL A 76 -2.63 16.73 0.73
CA VAL A 76 -3.56 16.75 1.86
C VAL A 76 -3.67 18.20 2.32
N GLY A 77 -4.86 18.80 2.21
CA GLY A 77 -5.14 20.19 2.58
C GLY A 77 -5.48 20.38 4.05
#